data_AF-A0A1I3JGT4-F1
#
_entry.id   AF-A0A1I3JGT4-F1
#
_cell.length_a   1.000
_cell.length_b   1.000
_cell.length_c   1.000
_cell.angle_alpha   90.00
_cell.angle_beta   90.00
_cell.angle_gamma   90.00
#
_symmetry.space_group_name_H-M   'P 1'
#
loop_
_entity.id
_entity.type
_entity.pdbx_description
1 polymer ?
#
loop_
_entity_poly.entity_id
_entity_poly.type
_entity_poly.pdbx_seq_one_letter_code
_entity_poly.pdbx_strand_id
1 'polypeptide(L)'
;MESRENPLFGRKIFFVNPTFNIEKYLIDYLRKNEYEVYILKEYKKVKRVLSVYPDSMCFIDIDEQLSYSEWYNYMKSFSLIPELQGIYLGIVTQNATWEDKDKFLMNVRLPCGFTLISKQEKILEHFAAILDLNGAKGRRKYLRLDTRNEKDVSGYMTSEGKLYTINIKDISSVGFAITYKQELMSMFQKNTLLRNLCLSAGRKSMVCSCIVFNTQVNPDGTAMSVLMLTNENPESTKTYIRDYIFQKFDEKMNTLIANVEKDDTRYNQSDEYSQLHAVRDRDYGELETVDALEPLEEEGEAEVKFTGSNIDDDIL
;
A
#
# COMPACT_ATOMS: atom_id res chain seq x y z
N MET A 1 -0.17 19.89 -10.73
CA MET A 1 0.23 18.49 -10.95
C MET A 1 1.14 18.11 -9.80
N GLU A 2 0.63 17.39 -8.80
CA GLU A 2 1.52 16.79 -7.79
C GLU A 2 2.55 15.91 -8.51
N SER A 3 3.82 16.03 -8.13
CA SER A 3 4.89 15.26 -8.77
C SER A 3 4.59 13.77 -8.52
N ARG A 4 4.39 13.01 -9.60
CA ARG A 4 4.11 11.56 -9.56
C ARG A 4 5.22 10.77 -8.85
N GLU A 5 6.39 11.38 -8.68
CA GLU A 5 7.61 10.78 -8.12
C GLU A 5 7.55 10.57 -6.60
N ASN A 6 6.63 11.22 -5.88
CA ASN A 6 6.48 10.97 -4.43
C ASN A 6 5.04 11.21 -3.93
N PRO A 7 4.13 10.23 -4.14
CA PRO A 7 2.75 10.36 -3.71
C PRO A 7 2.63 10.45 -2.18
N LEU A 8 1.58 11.13 -1.70
CA LEU A 8 1.31 11.25 -0.26
C LEU A 8 1.13 9.87 0.40
N PHE A 9 0.56 8.92 -0.35
CA PHE A 9 0.36 7.52 0.02
C PHE A 9 1.20 6.61 -0.88
N GLY A 10 1.60 5.45 -0.37
CA GLY A 10 2.30 4.45 -1.19
C GLY A 10 1.40 3.90 -2.31
N ARG A 11 2.06 3.37 -3.35
CA ARG A 11 1.41 2.71 -4.48
C ARG A 11 1.22 1.23 -4.16
N LYS A 12 0.08 0.67 -4.54
CA LYS A 12 -0.10 -0.79 -4.53
C LYS A 12 0.75 -1.40 -5.63
N ILE A 13 1.38 -2.53 -5.33
CA ILE A 13 2.25 -3.26 -6.26
C ILE A 13 1.61 -4.62 -6.53
N PHE A 14 1.36 -4.92 -7.79
CA PHE A 14 0.76 -6.17 -8.23
C PHE A 14 1.79 -6.99 -9.00
N PHE A 15 1.88 -8.27 -8.67
CA PHE A 15 2.58 -9.28 -9.46
C PHE A 15 1.54 -10.20 -10.10
N VAL A 16 1.51 -10.23 -11.43
CA VAL A 16 0.60 -11.07 -12.21
C VAL A 16 1.31 -12.36 -12.58
N ASN A 17 0.73 -13.49 -12.15
CA ASN A 17 1.24 -14.84 -12.39
C ASN A 17 2.72 -15.04 -12.02
N PRO A 18 3.20 -14.55 -10.87
CA PRO A 18 4.61 -14.67 -10.53
C PRO A 18 5.01 -16.14 -10.42
N THR A 19 6.19 -16.50 -10.95
CA THR A 19 6.81 -17.80 -10.64
C THR A 19 7.03 -17.98 -9.14
N PHE A 20 7.13 -19.25 -8.69
CA PHE A 20 7.42 -19.59 -7.29
C PHE A 20 8.66 -18.87 -6.72
N ASN A 21 9.69 -18.65 -7.55
CA ASN A 21 10.90 -17.94 -7.11
C ASN A 21 10.62 -16.45 -6.83
N ILE A 22 9.78 -15.81 -7.64
CA ILE A 22 9.35 -14.42 -7.41
C ILE A 22 8.51 -14.35 -6.13
N GLU A 23 7.53 -15.25 -5.99
CA GLU A 23 6.69 -15.30 -4.78
C GLU A 23 7.53 -15.48 -3.51
N LYS A 24 8.39 -16.50 -3.48
CA LYS A 24 9.13 -16.87 -2.27
C LYS A 24 10.23 -15.89 -1.88
N TYR A 25 10.96 -15.34 -2.84
CA TYR A 25 12.16 -14.54 -2.53
C TYR A 25 11.91 -13.05 -2.68
N LEU A 26 11.28 -12.62 -3.78
CA LEU A 26 11.07 -11.20 -4.03
C LEU A 26 9.92 -10.65 -3.19
N ILE A 27 8.75 -11.30 -3.24
CA ILE A 27 7.57 -10.77 -2.54
C ILE A 27 7.78 -10.79 -1.02
N ASP A 28 8.34 -11.86 -0.46
CA ASP A 28 8.70 -11.91 0.98
C ASP A 28 9.70 -10.81 1.38
N TYR A 29 10.70 -10.55 0.54
CA TYR A 29 11.65 -9.46 0.76
C TYR A 29 10.96 -8.09 0.73
N LEU A 30 10.09 -7.86 -0.25
CA LEU A 30 9.35 -6.60 -0.37
C LEU A 30 8.41 -6.37 0.82
N ARG A 31 7.69 -7.41 1.28
CA ARG A 31 6.84 -7.33 2.48
C ARG A 31 7.63 -6.99 3.72
N LYS A 32 8.79 -7.63 3.94
CA LYS A 32 9.70 -7.30 5.06
C LYS A 32 10.20 -5.87 5.02
N ASN A 33 10.31 -5.30 3.82
CA ASN A 33 10.68 -3.92 3.59
C ASN A 33 9.48 -2.96 3.52
N GLU A 34 8.28 -3.37 3.96
CA GLU A 34 7.09 -2.50 4.05
C GLU A 34 6.58 -1.98 2.69
N TYR A 35 6.78 -2.75 1.63
CA TYR A 35 6.10 -2.52 0.35
C TYR A 35 4.73 -3.21 0.34
N GLU A 36 3.71 -2.51 -0.16
CA GLU A 36 2.35 -3.07 -0.25
C GLU A 36 2.18 -3.89 -1.53
N VAL A 37 2.44 -5.21 -1.41
CA VAL A 37 2.53 -6.13 -2.54
C VAL A 37 1.42 -7.19 -2.54
N TYR A 38 0.86 -7.42 -3.73
CA TYR A 38 -0.24 -8.36 -3.98
C TYR A 38 0.07 -9.29 -5.16
N ILE A 39 -0.52 -10.49 -5.12
CA ILE A 39 -0.38 -11.51 -6.18
C ILE A 39 -1.73 -11.68 -6.88
N LEU A 40 -1.71 -11.60 -8.21
CA LEU A 40 -2.87 -11.87 -9.07
C LEU A 40 -2.56 -13.09 -9.93
N LYS A 41 -3.20 -14.23 -9.62
CA LYS A 41 -2.96 -15.52 -10.33
C LYS A 41 -3.74 -15.69 -11.63
N GLU A 42 -4.67 -14.78 -11.92
CA GLU A 42 -5.53 -14.85 -13.11
C GLU A 42 -5.50 -13.51 -13.84
N TYR A 43 -4.84 -13.47 -15.01
CA TYR A 43 -4.67 -12.24 -15.79
C TYR A 43 -6.00 -11.58 -16.20
N LYS A 44 -7.06 -12.39 -16.35
CA LYS A 44 -8.39 -11.93 -16.74
C LYS A 44 -9.01 -10.96 -15.74
N LYS A 45 -8.61 -11.01 -14.47
CA LYS A 45 -9.15 -10.12 -13.43
C LYS A 45 -8.34 -8.85 -13.23
N VAL A 46 -7.10 -8.84 -13.72
CA VAL A 46 -6.11 -7.80 -13.43
C VAL A 46 -6.60 -6.41 -13.82
N LYS A 47 -7.13 -6.23 -15.03
CA LYS A 47 -7.63 -4.92 -15.47
C LYS A 47 -8.71 -4.35 -14.54
N ARG A 48 -9.66 -5.18 -14.12
CA ARG A 48 -10.75 -4.80 -13.21
C ARG A 48 -10.24 -4.48 -11.80
N VAL A 49 -9.22 -5.19 -11.32
CA VAL A 49 -8.56 -4.87 -10.04
C VAL A 49 -7.80 -3.55 -10.14
N LEU A 50 -7.04 -3.35 -11.22
CA LEU A 50 -6.22 -2.17 -11.42
C LEU A 50 -7.04 -0.90 -11.67
N SER A 51 -8.24 -1.00 -12.24
CA SER A 51 -9.12 0.18 -12.40
C SER A 51 -9.58 0.77 -11.07
N VAL A 52 -9.59 -0.02 -9.98
CA VAL A 52 -9.85 0.47 -8.62
C VAL A 52 -8.65 1.24 -8.05
N TYR A 53 -7.44 0.97 -8.56
CA TYR A 53 -6.18 1.55 -8.10
C TYR A 53 -5.38 2.14 -9.27
N PRO A 54 -5.82 3.27 -9.83
CA PRO A 54 -5.32 3.80 -11.10
C PRO A 54 -3.85 4.27 -11.07
N ASP A 55 -3.25 4.39 -9.89
CA ASP A 55 -1.84 4.80 -9.70
C ASP A 55 -0.95 3.65 -9.20
N SER A 56 -1.38 2.40 -9.43
CA SER A 56 -0.65 1.20 -9.00
C SER A 56 0.46 0.77 -9.97
N MET A 57 1.38 -0.03 -9.46
CA MET A 57 2.45 -0.67 -10.22
C MET A 57 2.07 -2.12 -10.50
N CYS A 58 2.26 -2.59 -11.73
CA CYS A 58 1.88 -3.94 -12.12
C CYS A 58 3.00 -4.61 -12.93
N PHE A 59 3.56 -5.67 -12.37
CA PHE A 59 4.59 -6.51 -12.98
C PHE A 59 3.94 -7.78 -13.51
N ILE A 60 4.05 -8.00 -14.82
CA ILE A 60 3.43 -9.16 -15.49
C ILE A 60 4.52 -10.16 -15.85
N ASP A 61 4.37 -11.39 -15.35
CA ASP A 61 5.14 -12.53 -15.84
C ASP A 61 4.56 -12.99 -17.18
N ILE A 62 5.35 -12.89 -18.24
CA ILE A 62 4.94 -13.21 -19.61
C ILE A 62 5.34 -14.61 -20.07
N ASP A 63 5.93 -15.43 -19.19
CA ASP A 63 6.37 -16.78 -19.56
C ASP A 63 5.22 -17.81 -19.52
N GLU A 64 4.11 -17.49 -18.87
CA GLU A 64 2.98 -18.41 -18.67
C GLU A 64 1.62 -17.82 -19.11
N GLN A 65 0.60 -18.69 -19.19
CA GLN A 65 -0.82 -18.44 -19.48
C GLN A 65 -1.18 -17.95 -20.90
N LEU A 66 -0.37 -17.08 -21.52
CA LEU A 66 -0.59 -16.56 -22.86
C LEU A 66 0.70 -16.65 -23.69
N SER A 67 0.56 -16.67 -25.02
CA SER A 67 1.69 -16.46 -25.92
C SER A 67 2.21 -15.02 -25.84
N TYR A 68 3.46 -14.80 -26.25
CA TYR A 68 4.07 -13.46 -26.34
C TYR A 68 3.21 -12.47 -27.14
N SER A 69 2.59 -12.92 -28.24
CA SER A 69 1.73 -12.08 -29.06
C SER A 69 0.42 -11.69 -28.34
N GLU A 70 -0.14 -12.60 -27.55
CA GLU A 70 -1.34 -12.34 -26.77
C GLU A 70 -1.03 -11.42 -25.58
N TRP A 71 0.11 -11.61 -24.90
CA TRP A 71 0.58 -10.70 -23.85
C TRP A 71 0.82 -9.29 -24.38
N TYR A 72 1.39 -9.18 -25.58
CA TYR A 72 1.55 -7.91 -26.27
C TYR A 72 0.21 -7.20 -26.48
N ASN A 73 -0.78 -7.90 -27.05
CA ASN A 73 -2.13 -7.35 -27.26
C ASN A 73 -2.81 -6.99 -25.93
N TYR A 74 -2.64 -7.83 -24.91
CA TYR A 74 -3.13 -7.61 -23.56
C TYR A 74 -2.59 -6.31 -22.97
N MET A 75 -1.28 -6.11 -22.95
CA MET A 75 -0.68 -4.91 -22.37
C MET A 75 -0.97 -3.66 -23.21
N LYS A 76 -0.99 -3.78 -24.54
CA LYS A 76 -1.36 -2.66 -25.42
C LYS A 76 -2.77 -2.13 -25.12
N SER A 77 -3.70 -3.02 -24.80
CA SER A 77 -5.08 -2.64 -24.47
C SER A 77 -5.22 -1.77 -23.22
N PHE A 78 -4.22 -1.68 -22.33
CA PHE A 78 -4.25 -0.77 -21.18
C PHE A 78 -4.28 0.70 -21.62
N SER A 79 -3.65 1.03 -22.75
CA SER A 79 -3.66 2.39 -23.29
C SER A 79 -5.05 2.83 -23.79
N LEU A 80 -5.91 1.86 -24.13
CA LEU A 80 -7.26 2.09 -24.64
C LEU A 80 -8.29 2.31 -23.53
N ILE A 81 -7.95 1.96 -22.29
CA ILE A 81 -8.84 2.02 -21.13
C ILE A 81 -8.41 3.21 -20.27
N PRO A 82 -9.17 4.31 -20.21
CA PRO A 82 -8.79 5.54 -19.51
C PRO A 82 -8.35 5.31 -18.06
N GLU A 83 -9.04 4.43 -17.34
CA GLU A 83 -8.81 4.10 -15.93
C GLU A 83 -7.45 3.40 -15.72
N LEU A 84 -6.89 2.80 -16.77
CA LEU A 84 -5.63 2.05 -16.70
C LEU A 84 -4.42 2.85 -17.21
N GLN A 85 -4.62 4.06 -17.74
CA GLN A 85 -3.52 4.86 -18.29
C GLN A 85 -2.53 5.35 -17.22
N GLY A 86 -2.95 5.36 -15.95
CA GLY A 86 -2.10 5.70 -14.80
C GLY A 86 -1.23 4.54 -14.30
N ILE A 87 -1.47 3.31 -14.77
CA ILE A 87 -0.78 2.11 -14.27
C ILE A 87 0.68 2.06 -14.74
N TYR A 88 1.57 1.77 -13.80
CA TYR A 88 2.99 1.60 -14.05
C TYR A 88 3.26 0.13 -14.39
N LEU A 89 3.20 -0.18 -15.68
CA LEU A 89 3.45 -1.52 -16.19
C LEU A 89 4.93 -1.86 -16.23
N GLY A 90 5.24 -3.11 -15.84
CA GLY A 90 6.54 -3.74 -16.01
C GLY A 90 6.40 -5.18 -16.47
N ILE A 91 7.40 -5.66 -17.20
CA ILE A 91 7.47 -7.05 -17.67
C ILE A 91 8.53 -7.81 -16.89
N VAL A 92 8.20 -9.05 -16.58
CA VAL A 92 9.10 -10.02 -15.96
C VAL A 92 9.11 -11.30 -16.81
N THR A 93 10.30 -11.84 -17.06
CA THR A 93 10.47 -13.05 -17.89
C THR A 93 11.83 -13.69 -17.61
N GLN A 94 11.94 -14.99 -17.85
CA GLN A 94 13.17 -15.77 -17.87
C GLN A 94 13.57 -16.17 -19.30
N ASN A 95 12.63 -16.13 -20.25
CA ASN A 95 12.77 -16.79 -21.55
C ASN A 95 12.68 -15.85 -22.77
N ALA A 96 12.46 -14.54 -22.57
CA ALA A 96 12.28 -13.63 -23.69
C ALA A 96 13.55 -13.45 -24.54
N THR A 97 13.36 -13.38 -25.85
CA THR A 97 14.42 -13.05 -26.81
C THR A 97 14.67 -11.54 -26.85
N TRP A 98 15.76 -11.14 -27.54
CA TRP A 98 16.04 -9.72 -27.73
C TRP A 98 14.98 -9.05 -28.63
N GLU A 99 14.50 -9.78 -29.63
CA GLU A 99 13.42 -9.36 -30.53
C GLU A 99 12.10 -9.13 -29.78
N ASP A 100 11.75 -10.02 -28.85
CA ASP A 100 10.55 -9.86 -28.00
C ASP A 100 10.67 -8.59 -27.15
N LYS A 101 11.82 -8.41 -26.50
CA LYS A 101 12.10 -7.24 -25.67
C LYS A 101 11.97 -5.94 -26.46
N ASP A 102 12.57 -5.88 -27.65
CA ASP A 102 12.54 -4.68 -28.50
C ASP A 102 11.10 -4.34 -28.93
N LYS A 103 10.33 -5.36 -29.32
CA LYS A 103 8.92 -5.20 -29.69
C LYS A 103 8.08 -4.61 -28.55
N PHE A 104 8.25 -5.10 -27.32
CA PHE A 104 7.54 -4.56 -26.16
C PHE A 104 7.94 -3.13 -25.84
N LEU A 105 9.25 -2.84 -25.78
CA LEU A 105 9.75 -1.51 -25.42
C LEU A 105 9.37 -0.42 -26.45
N MET A 106 9.28 -0.76 -27.74
CA MET A 106 8.93 0.21 -28.78
C MET A 106 7.44 0.55 -28.84
N ASN A 107 6.56 -0.36 -28.41
CA ASN A 107 5.12 -0.26 -28.69
C ASN A 107 4.23 -0.26 -27.45
N VAL A 108 4.77 -0.63 -26.29
CA VAL A 108 4.05 -0.67 -25.01
C VAL A 108 4.73 0.27 -24.04
N ARG A 109 3.96 1.13 -23.38
CA ARG A 109 4.47 1.97 -22.31
C ARG A 109 4.75 1.11 -21.07
N LEU A 110 6.02 0.93 -20.75
CA LEU A 110 6.49 0.13 -19.61
C LEU A 110 7.30 1.00 -18.63
N PRO A 111 6.66 1.84 -17.79
CA PRO A 111 7.37 2.70 -16.84
C PRO A 111 8.25 1.93 -15.85
N CYS A 112 7.85 0.70 -15.47
CA CYS A 112 8.63 -0.18 -14.61
C CYS A 112 9.66 -1.02 -15.40
N GLY A 113 9.74 -0.84 -16.71
CA GLY A 113 10.72 -1.47 -17.59
C GLY A 113 10.44 -2.94 -17.92
N PHE A 114 11.46 -3.57 -18.51
CA PHE A 114 11.47 -4.96 -18.93
C PHE A 114 12.62 -5.68 -18.22
N THR A 115 12.28 -6.63 -17.35
CA THR A 115 13.25 -7.33 -16.49
C THR A 115 13.40 -8.79 -16.92
N LEU A 116 14.59 -9.15 -17.40
CA LEU A 116 14.98 -10.53 -17.64
C LEU A 116 15.62 -11.12 -16.37
N ILE A 117 14.99 -12.14 -15.79
CA ILE A 117 15.48 -12.82 -14.60
C ILE A 117 16.55 -13.84 -15.01
N SER A 118 17.81 -13.45 -14.91
CA SER A 118 18.94 -14.36 -15.18
C SER A 118 19.63 -14.90 -13.93
N LYS A 119 19.63 -14.15 -12.80
CA LYS A 119 20.27 -14.53 -11.53
C LYS A 119 19.50 -13.97 -10.33
N GLN A 120 19.29 -14.79 -9.29
CA GLN A 120 18.45 -14.46 -8.13
C GLN A 120 18.99 -13.29 -7.29
N GLU A 121 20.30 -13.20 -7.05
CA GLU A 121 20.85 -12.22 -6.08
C GLU A 121 20.66 -10.76 -6.50
N LYS A 122 20.61 -10.47 -7.81
CA LYS A 122 20.44 -9.11 -8.33
C LYS A 122 18.97 -8.68 -8.48
N ILE A 123 18.02 -9.59 -8.30
CA ILE A 123 16.61 -9.29 -8.54
C ILE A 123 16.03 -8.39 -7.43
N LEU A 124 16.43 -8.63 -6.17
CA LEU A 124 15.87 -7.92 -5.02
C LEU A 124 16.21 -6.43 -5.05
N GLU A 125 17.50 -6.12 -5.24
CA GLU A 125 17.99 -4.74 -5.32
C GLU A 125 17.44 -4.02 -6.55
N HIS A 126 17.37 -4.71 -7.70
CA HIS A 126 16.83 -4.16 -8.93
C HIS A 126 15.36 -3.75 -8.79
N PHE A 127 14.51 -4.64 -8.24
CA PHE A 127 13.10 -4.32 -8.02
C PHE A 127 12.93 -3.25 -6.94
N ALA A 128 13.69 -3.31 -5.84
CA ALA A 128 13.65 -2.25 -4.83
C ALA A 128 13.99 -0.88 -5.44
N ALA A 129 15.03 -0.80 -6.28
CA ALA A 129 15.42 0.43 -6.96
C ALA A 129 14.32 0.93 -7.92
N ILE A 130 13.70 0.05 -8.72
CA ILE A 130 12.56 0.43 -9.58
C ILE A 130 11.39 0.95 -8.74
N LEU A 131 11.05 0.26 -7.66
CA LEU A 131 9.94 0.63 -6.79
C LEU A 131 10.19 1.97 -6.09
N ASP A 132 11.39 2.18 -5.55
CA ASP A 132 11.77 3.43 -4.90
C ASP A 132 11.80 4.60 -5.89
N LEU A 133 12.36 4.39 -7.10
CA LEU A 133 12.37 5.40 -8.17
C LEU A 133 10.97 5.87 -8.56
N ASN A 134 9.98 4.97 -8.48
CA ASN A 134 8.58 5.26 -8.79
C ASN A 134 7.75 5.62 -7.55
N GLY A 135 8.39 5.87 -6.40
CA GLY A 135 7.71 6.33 -5.19
C GLY A 135 6.76 5.31 -4.58
N ALA A 136 7.05 4.01 -4.67
CA ALA A 136 6.14 2.95 -4.26
C ALA A 136 5.71 3.01 -2.78
N LYS A 137 6.55 3.56 -1.88
CA LYS A 137 6.20 3.73 -0.46
C LYS A 137 5.52 5.08 -0.15
N GLY A 138 5.61 6.03 -1.07
CA GLY A 138 5.26 7.42 -0.80
C GLY A 138 6.06 7.99 0.37
N ARG A 139 5.45 8.89 1.15
CA ARG A 139 6.13 9.58 2.26
C ARG A 139 6.31 8.75 3.54
N ARG A 140 5.53 7.68 3.72
CA ARG A 140 5.57 6.85 4.93
C ARG A 140 6.49 5.65 4.71
N LYS A 141 7.39 5.41 5.66
CA LYS A 141 8.31 4.27 5.62
C LYS A 141 7.65 2.92 5.95
N TYR A 142 6.53 2.94 6.68
CA TYR A 142 5.86 1.76 7.22
C TYR A 142 4.39 1.76 6.79
N LEU A 143 3.87 0.56 6.49
CA LEU A 143 2.46 0.40 6.17
C LEU A 143 1.59 0.63 7.42
N ARG A 144 0.40 1.17 7.19
CA ARG A 144 -0.59 1.42 8.25
C ARG A 144 -1.91 0.77 7.90
N LEU A 145 -2.39 -0.07 8.80
CA LEU A 145 -3.75 -0.58 8.75
C LEU A 145 -4.66 0.36 9.52
N ASP A 146 -5.73 0.82 8.87
CA ASP A 146 -6.87 1.43 9.53
C ASP A 146 -7.67 0.37 10.29
N THR A 147 -7.85 0.59 11.59
CA THR A 147 -8.45 -0.39 12.50
C THR A 147 -9.88 -0.02 12.92
N ARG A 148 -10.48 1.05 12.36
CA ARG A 148 -11.84 1.48 12.70
C ARG A 148 -12.90 0.39 12.53
N ASN A 149 -12.71 -0.48 11.53
CA ASN A 149 -13.61 -1.60 11.24
C ASN A 149 -13.08 -2.96 11.74
N GLU A 150 -11.93 -2.98 12.41
CA GLU A 150 -11.24 -4.21 12.84
C GLU A 150 -11.56 -4.51 14.31
N LYS A 151 -12.50 -5.43 14.56
CA LYS A 151 -12.98 -5.78 15.92
C LYS A 151 -11.95 -6.55 16.75
N ASP A 152 -10.93 -7.09 16.10
CA ASP A 152 -9.86 -7.89 16.69
C ASP A 152 -8.60 -7.07 17.00
N VAL A 153 -8.67 -5.74 16.90
CA VAL A 153 -7.63 -4.83 17.38
C VAL A 153 -8.12 -4.07 18.62
N SER A 154 -7.36 -4.15 19.71
CA SER A 154 -7.66 -3.39 20.93
C SER A 154 -6.42 -3.11 21.75
N GLY A 155 -6.47 -2.06 22.57
CA GLY A 155 -5.40 -1.72 23.51
C GLY A 155 -5.92 -1.59 24.94
N TYR A 156 -5.09 -1.96 25.91
CA TYR A 156 -5.39 -1.80 27.33
C TYR A 156 -4.15 -1.33 28.09
N MET A 157 -4.34 -0.49 29.10
CA MET A 157 -3.27 -0.04 29.98
C MET A 157 -3.78 0.04 31.41
N THR A 158 -2.93 -0.32 32.37
CA THR A 158 -3.23 -0.14 33.79
C THR A 158 -2.42 1.03 34.35
N SER A 159 -3.08 1.99 34.98
CA SER A 159 -2.44 3.10 35.68
C SER A 159 -3.18 3.39 36.98
N GLU A 160 -2.45 3.57 38.09
CA GLU A 160 -3.03 3.84 39.41
C GLU A 160 -4.12 2.83 39.84
N GLY A 161 -3.96 1.56 39.46
CA GLY A 161 -4.92 0.49 39.75
C GLY A 161 -6.20 0.52 38.91
N LYS A 162 -6.33 1.45 37.95
CA LYS A 162 -7.44 1.52 36.99
C LYS A 162 -7.03 0.96 35.64
N LEU A 163 -7.95 0.21 35.02
CA LEU A 163 -7.81 -0.30 33.66
C LEU A 163 -8.40 0.71 32.67
N TYR A 164 -7.62 1.10 31.68
CA TYR A 164 -8.01 2.00 30.61
C TYR A 164 -8.04 1.24 29.29
N THR A 165 -9.20 1.24 28.64
CA THR A 165 -9.33 0.75 27.26
C THR A 165 -8.89 1.84 26.30
N ILE A 166 -8.08 1.45 25.32
CA ILE A 166 -7.48 2.33 24.33
C ILE A 166 -8.10 1.99 22.98
N ASN A 167 -8.69 2.99 22.33
CA ASN A 167 -9.23 2.84 20.98
C ASN A 167 -8.10 3.14 19.98
N ILE A 168 -7.70 2.12 19.22
CA ILE A 168 -6.64 2.19 18.21
C ILE A 168 -7.28 2.59 16.88
N LYS A 169 -6.77 3.65 16.26
CA LYS A 169 -7.25 4.18 14.98
C LYS A 169 -6.49 3.59 13.79
N ASP A 170 -5.17 3.55 13.90
CA ASP A 170 -4.30 2.92 12.93
C ASP A 170 -3.16 2.17 13.63
N ILE A 171 -2.60 1.17 12.95
CA ILE A 171 -1.46 0.40 13.44
C ILE A 171 -0.42 0.18 12.35
N SER A 172 0.85 0.28 12.72
CA SER A 172 2.04 -0.06 11.92
C SER A 172 3.00 -0.92 12.74
N SER A 173 4.00 -1.51 12.07
CA SER A 173 5.04 -2.31 12.74
C SER A 173 5.91 -1.52 13.74
N VAL A 174 5.83 -0.17 13.74
CA VAL A 174 6.62 0.70 14.62
C VAL A 174 5.80 1.54 15.60
N GLY A 175 4.47 1.47 15.55
CA GLY A 175 3.62 2.35 16.34
C GLY A 175 2.18 2.37 15.87
N PHE A 176 1.34 3.06 16.61
CA PHE A 176 -0.10 3.12 16.38
C PHE A 176 -0.69 4.43 16.88
N ALA A 177 -1.75 4.91 16.23
CA ALA A 177 -2.51 6.06 16.69
C ALA A 177 -3.65 5.61 17.60
N ILE A 178 -3.89 6.36 18.68
CA ILE A 178 -4.96 6.10 19.63
C ILE A 178 -5.85 7.32 19.79
N THR A 179 -7.11 7.10 20.12
CA THR A 179 -8.04 8.15 20.55
C THR A 179 -8.59 7.86 21.94
N TYR A 180 -8.74 8.91 22.73
CA TYR A 180 -9.23 8.86 24.10
C TYR A 180 -9.94 10.17 24.44
N LYS A 181 -10.69 10.17 25.56
CA LYS A 181 -11.34 11.39 26.04
C LYS A 181 -10.31 12.37 26.59
N GLN A 182 -10.51 13.67 26.38
CA GLN A 182 -9.55 14.70 26.75
C GLN A 182 -9.13 14.67 28.24
N GLU A 183 -9.97 14.16 29.15
CA GLU A 183 -9.59 14.07 30.57
C GLU A 183 -8.39 13.14 30.83
N LEU A 184 -8.09 12.22 29.90
CA LEU A 184 -6.94 11.31 29.98
C LEU A 184 -5.66 11.90 29.36
N MET A 185 -5.69 13.12 28.82
CA MET A 185 -4.55 13.72 28.11
C MET A 185 -3.28 13.86 28.94
N SER A 186 -3.40 14.03 30.26
CA SER A 186 -2.25 14.06 31.17
C SER A 186 -1.42 12.77 31.16
N MET A 187 -2.05 11.63 30.85
CA MET A 187 -1.37 10.33 30.75
C MET A 187 -0.59 10.17 29.44
N PHE A 188 -0.99 10.90 28.39
CA PHE A 188 -0.47 10.79 27.04
C PHE A 188 0.22 12.07 26.60
N GLN A 189 1.03 12.66 27.49
CA GLN A 189 1.85 13.83 27.12
C GLN A 189 3.01 13.41 26.21
N LYS A 190 3.39 14.30 25.29
CA LYS A 190 4.54 14.08 24.40
C LYS A 190 5.79 13.71 25.21
N ASN A 191 6.54 12.74 24.71
CA ASN A 191 7.73 12.13 25.33
C ASN A 191 7.45 11.29 26.60
N THR A 192 6.20 11.09 26.99
CA THR A 192 5.86 10.14 28.05
C THR A 192 6.13 8.71 27.60
N LEU A 193 6.81 7.95 28.46
CA LEU A 193 7.04 6.52 28.29
C LEU A 193 5.90 5.73 28.94
N LEU A 194 5.10 5.09 28.11
CA LEU A 194 4.03 4.18 28.51
C LEU A 194 4.61 2.77 28.57
N ARG A 195 4.68 2.21 29.79
CA ARG A 195 5.11 0.82 30.00
C ARG A 195 3.89 -0.08 30.18
N ASN A 196 4.06 -1.34 29.81
CA ASN A 196 3.05 -2.38 30.01
C ASN A 196 1.70 -2.13 29.32
N LEU A 197 1.70 -1.52 28.13
CA LEU A 197 0.50 -1.40 27.30
C LEU A 197 0.24 -2.75 26.65
N CYS A 198 -0.93 -3.34 26.88
CA CYS A 198 -1.35 -4.58 26.23
C CYS A 198 -2.01 -4.25 24.90
N LEU A 199 -1.35 -4.62 23.79
CA LEU A 199 -1.85 -4.49 22.43
C LEU A 199 -2.33 -5.86 21.94
N SER A 200 -3.60 -5.95 21.59
CA SER A 200 -4.19 -7.12 20.94
C SER A 200 -4.38 -6.84 19.45
N ALA A 201 -3.89 -7.76 18.61
CA ALA A 201 -4.11 -7.76 17.17
C ALA A 201 -4.40 -9.19 16.72
N GLY A 202 -5.59 -9.44 16.19
CA GLY A 202 -6.03 -10.78 15.83
C GLY A 202 -6.13 -11.70 17.04
N ARG A 203 -5.35 -12.78 17.05
CA ARG A 203 -5.39 -13.82 18.10
C ARG A 203 -4.31 -13.64 19.17
N LYS A 204 -3.46 -12.63 19.07
CA LYS A 204 -2.33 -12.42 19.98
C LYS A 204 -2.47 -11.11 20.72
N SER A 205 -2.18 -11.18 22.02
CA SER A 205 -1.98 -10.02 22.88
C SER A 205 -0.49 -9.91 23.21
N MET A 206 0.02 -8.69 23.19
CA MET A 206 1.43 -8.38 23.38
C MET A 206 1.57 -7.24 24.36
N VAL A 207 2.44 -7.39 25.35
CA VAL A 207 2.80 -6.30 26.25
C VAL A 207 3.88 -5.46 25.58
N CYS A 208 3.62 -4.17 25.41
CA CYS A 208 4.46 -3.25 24.67
C CYS A 208 4.85 -2.04 25.51
N SER A 209 6.07 -1.55 25.29
CA SER A 209 6.52 -0.23 25.75
C SER A 209 6.41 0.77 24.61
N CYS A 210 5.80 1.93 24.84
CA CYS A 210 5.60 2.97 23.81
C CYS A 210 6.02 4.35 24.31
N ILE A 211 6.52 5.20 23.42
CA ILE A 211 6.70 6.63 23.69
C ILE A 211 5.60 7.40 22.96
N VAL A 212 4.98 8.35 23.65
CA VAL A 212 4.06 9.29 23.01
C VAL A 212 4.86 10.25 22.14
N PHE A 213 4.70 10.15 20.82
CA PHE A 213 5.44 10.97 19.86
C PHE A 213 4.76 12.32 19.60
N ASN A 214 3.44 12.31 19.46
CA ASN A 214 2.64 13.50 19.23
C ASN A 214 1.25 13.36 19.82
N THR A 215 0.62 14.48 20.16
CA THR A 215 -0.72 14.55 20.70
C THR A 215 -1.46 15.72 20.07
N GLN A 216 -2.72 15.50 19.70
CA GLN A 216 -3.60 16.52 19.14
C GLN A 216 -4.95 16.45 19.85
N VAL A 217 -5.54 17.61 20.12
CA VAL A 217 -6.91 17.71 20.63
C VAL A 217 -7.83 17.97 19.46
N ASN A 218 -8.92 17.21 19.38
CA ASN A 218 -9.94 17.36 18.37
C ASN A 218 -11.02 18.34 18.85
N PRO A 219 -11.71 19.04 17.94
CA PRO A 219 -12.79 19.97 18.30
C PRO A 219 -13.95 19.34 19.07
N ASP A 220 -14.16 18.03 18.93
CA ASP A 220 -15.22 17.25 19.56
C ASP A 220 -14.95 16.88 21.04
N GLY A 221 -13.85 17.37 21.62
CA GLY A 221 -13.44 17.06 22.99
C GLY A 221 -12.76 15.70 23.14
N THR A 222 -12.43 15.01 22.04
CA THR A 222 -11.52 13.86 22.05
C THR A 222 -10.07 14.31 21.83
N ALA A 223 -9.12 13.46 22.21
CA ALA A 223 -7.71 13.65 21.91
C ALA A 223 -7.15 12.43 21.19
N MET A 224 -6.20 12.67 20.30
CA MET A 224 -5.47 11.66 19.56
C MET A 224 -3.99 11.71 19.94
N SER A 225 -3.38 10.55 20.18
CA SER A 225 -1.93 10.46 20.34
C SER A 225 -1.35 9.41 19.40
N VAL A 226 -0.16 9.71 18.87
CA VAL A 226 0.66 8.77 18.12
C VAL A 226 1.65 8.12 19.08
N LEU A 227 1.57 6.81 19.24
CA LEU A 227 2.44 6.02 20.09
C LEU A 227 3.47 5.28 19.24
N MET A 228 4.75 5.44 19.57
CA MET A 228 5.86 4.76 18.89
C MET A 228 6.37 3.64 19.78
N LEU A 229 6.48 2.42 19.24
CA LEU A 229 7.09 1.29 19.93
C LEU A 229 8.55 1.58 20.22
N THR A 230 8.97 1.39 21.47
CA THR A 230 10.39 1.54 21.84
C THR A 230 11.23 0.34 21.37
N ASN A 231 12.55 0.49 21.41
CA ASN A 231 13.49 -0.59 21.12
C ASN A 231 13.51 -1.69 22.20
N GLU A 232 12.83 -1.50 23.34
CA GLU A 232 12.66 -2.56 24.35
C GLU A 232 11.73 -3.68 23.86
N ASN A 233 10.88 -3.39 22.85
CA ASN A 233 10.00 -4.38 22.27
C ASN A 233 10.79 -5.38 21.40
N PRO A 234 10.58 -6.69 21.55
CA PRO A 234 11.21 -7.70 20.70
C PRO A 234 10.90 -7.50 19.21
N GLU A 235 11.82 -7.87 18.32
CA GLU A 235 11.57 -7.83 16.87
C GLU A 235 10.40 -8.75 16.46
N SER A 236 10.12 -9.80 17.23
CA SER A 236 8.97 -10.67 17.04
C SER A 236 7.62 -9.96 17.25
N THR A 237 7.59 -8.88 18.04
CA THR A 237 6.42 -7.99 18.18
C THR A 237 6.18 -7.23 16.88
N LYS A 238 7.22 -6.57 16.35
CA LYS A 238 7.13 -5.81 15.09
C LYS A 238 6.77 -6.71 13.90
N THR A 239 7.38 -7.90 13.86
CA THR A 239 7.11 -8.92 12.85
C THR A 239 5.67 -9.39 12.90
N TYR A 240 5.16 -9.69 14.10
CA TYR A 240 3.76 -10.10 14.25
C TYR A 240 2.76 -9.02 13.80
N ILE A 241 2.99 -7.75 14.18
CA ILE A 241 2.13 -6.64 13.74
C ILE A 241 2.16 -6.52 12.21
N ARG A 242 3.35 -6.59 11.61
CA ARG A 242 3.52 -6.52 10.15
C ARG A 242 2.76 -7.65 9.45
N ASP A 243 2.92 -8.88 9.91
CA ASP A 243 2.25 -10.05 9.34
C ASP A 243 0.73 -9.93 9.46
N TYR A 244 0.23 -9.44 10.59
CA TYR A 244 -1.20 -9.15 10.79
C TYR A 244 -1.72 -8.08 9.82
N ILE A 245 -0.97 -6.99 9.60
CA ILE A 245 -1.32 -5.94 8.63
C ILE A 245 -1.42 -6.53 7.22
N PHE A 246 -0.39 -7.29 6.79
CA PHE A 246 -0.42 -7.93 5.47
C PHE A 246 -1.56 -8.93 5.34
N GLN A 247 -1.86 -9.71 6.38
CA GLN A 247 -2.99 -10.62 6.39
C GLN A 247 -4.31 -9.86 6.11
N LYS A 248 -4.54 -8.74 6.79
CA LYS A 248 -5.76 -7.92 6.58
C LYS A 248 -5.82 -7.28 5.20
N PHE A 249 -4.68 -6.83 4.69
CA PHE A 249 -4.59 -6.33 3.31
C PHE A 249 -4.87 -7.42 2.28
N ASP A 250 -4.32 -8.62 2.47
CA ASP A 250 -4.56 -9.78 1.60
C ASP A 250 -6.03 -10.21 1.66
N GLU A 251 -6.66 -10.24 2.85
CA GLU A 251 -8.09 -10.53 3.00
C GLU A 251 -8.95 -9.54 2.21
N LYS A 252 -8.73 -8.23 2.38
CA LYS A 252 -9.45 -7.18 1.63
C LYS A 252 -9.25 -7.31 0.13
N MET A 253 -8.01 -7.53 -0.31
CA MET A 253 -7.69 -7.70 -1.73
C MET A 253 -8.32 -8.96 -2.32
N ASN A 254 -8.29 -10.08 -1.61
CA ASN A 254 -8.91 -11.32 -2.05
C ASN A 254 -10.43 -11.20 -2.18
N THR A 255 -11.09 -10.46 -1.28
CA THR A 255 -12.51 -10.12 -1.43
C THR A 255 -12.78 -9.33 -2.71
N LEU A 256 -11.96 -8.31 -3.01
CA LEU A 256 -12.06 -7.57 -4.27
C LEU A 256 -11.88 -8.50 -5.48
N ILE A 257 -10.81 -9.30 -5.51
CA ILE A 257 -10.51 -10.22 -6.62
C ILE A 257 -11.64 -11.23 -6.82
N ALA A 258 -12.27 -11.71 -5.74
CA ALA A 258 -13.38 -12.66 -5.83
C ALA A 258 -14.62 -12.03 -6.51
N ASN A 259 -14.86 -10.75 -6.29
CA ASN A 259 -16.08 -10.04 -6.72
C ASN A 259 -15.96 -9.33 -8.07
N VAL A 260 -14.75 -9.19 -8.63
CA VAL A 260 -14.59 -8.62 -9.97
C VAL A 260 -14.88 -9.64 -11.08
N GLU A 261 -15.53 -9.14 -12.12
CA GLU A 261 -15.75 -9.90 -13.35
C GLU A 261 -14.44 -10.18 -14.10
N LYS A 262 -14.48 -11.21 -14.94
CA LYS A 262 -13.34 -11.59 -15.79
C LYS A 262 -13.39 -10.82 -17.10
N ASP A 263 -12.21 -10.46 -17.59
CA ASP A 263 -12.02 -9.99 -18.95
C ASP A 263 -12.18 -11.16 -19.94
N ASP A 264 -13.21 -11.08 -20.77
CA ASP A 264 -13.55 -12.06 -21.80
C ASP A 264 -12.93 -11.74 -23.17
N THR A 265 -12.10 -10.69 -23.24
CA THR A 265 -11.38 -10.32 -24.47
C THR A 265 -10.49 -11.46 -24.94
N ARG A 266 -10.59 -11.77 -26.24
CA ARG A 266 -9.72 -12.75 -26.90
C ARG A 266 -8.49 -12.06 -27.47
N TYR A 267 -7.33 -12.31 -26.86
CA TYR A 267 -6.06 -11.68 -27.23
C TYR A 267 -5.32 -12.35 -28.39
N ASN A 268 -5.81 -13.51 -28.86
CA ASN A 268 -5.26 -14.23 -30.01
C ASN A 268 -5.70 -13.66 -31.36
N GLN A 269 -6.65 -12.73 -31.38
CA GLN A 269 -7.13 -12.07 -32.59
C GLN A 269 -6.34 -10.78 -32.82
N SER A 270 -6.01 -10.49 -34.09
CA SER A 270 -5.20 -9.34 -34.47
C SER A 270 -5.85 -8.00 -34.11
N ASP A 271 -4.99 -7.00 -33.89
CA ASP A 271 -5.20 -5.65 -33.35
C ASP A 271 -6.59 -4.99 -33.55
N GLU A 272 -7.26 -5.12 -34.70
CA GLU A 272 -8.56 -4.46 -34.94
C GLU A 272 -9.71 -5.04 -34.11
N TYR A 273 -9.73 -6.34 -33.84
CA TYR A 273 -10.87 -6.99 -33.17
C TYR A 273 -10.81 -6.81 -31.64
N SER A 274 -9.62 -6.86 -31.05
CA SER A 274 -9.41 -6.62 -29.61
C SER A 274 -9.66 -5.15 -29.24
N GLN A 275 -9.40 -4.20 -30.15
CA GLN A 275 -9.68 -2.77 -29.96
C GLN A 275 -11.19 -2.45 -29.87
N LEU A 276 -12.03 -3.19 -30.60
CA LEU A 276 -13.49 -3.00 -30.63
C LEU A 276 -14.22 -3.55 -29.40
N HIS A 277 -13.71 -4.64 -28.81
CA HIS A 277 -14.35 -5.28 -27.64
C HIS A 277 -13.96 -4.63 -26.30
N ALA A 278 -12.73 -4.14 -26.15
CA ALA A 278 -12.32 -3.38 -24.95
C ALA A 278 -13.18 -2.13 -24.69
N VAL A 279 -13.81 -1.60 -25.74
CA VAL A 279 -14.71 -0.45 -25.73
C VAL A 279 -16.15 -0.82 -25.38
N ARG A 280 -16.57 -2.07 -25.59
CA ARG A 280 -17.98 -2.50 -25.49
C ARG A 280 -18.40 -2.88 -24.06
N ASP A 281 -17.46 -3.28 -23.20
CA ASP A 281 -17.73 -3.62 -21.79
C ASP A 281 -17.91 -2.38 -20.89
N ARG A 282 -18.47 -1.30 -21.44
CA ARG A 282 -18.67 0.01 -20.81
C ARG A 282 -19.90 0.11 -19.90
N ASP A 283 -20.69 -0.94 -19.75
CA ASP A 283 -21.72 -1.02 -18.69
C ASP A 283 -21.05 -1.44 -17.37
N TYR A 284 -20.23 -0.55 -16.82
CA TYR A 284 -19.75 -0.67 -15.46
C TYR A 284 -20.90 -0.25 -14.54
N GLY A 285 -21.60 -1.25 -13.98
CA GLY A 285 -22.51 -1.01 -12.87
C GLY A 285 -21.76 -0.29 -11.75
N GLU A 286 -22.42 0.70 -11.15
CA GLU A 286 -21.97 1.43 -9.97
C GLU A 286 -21.56 0.42 -8.88
N LEU A 287 -20.26 0.14 -8.79
CA LEU A 287 -19.68 -0.46 -7.60
C LEU A 287 -19.69 0.66 -6.55
N GLU A 288 -20.58 0.53 -5.57
CA GLU A 288 -20.58 1.38 -4.37
C GLU A 288 -19.15 1.49 -3.86
N THR A 289 -18.63 2.71 -3.91
CA THR A 289 -17.33 3.08 -3.38
C THR A 289 -17.31 2.77 -1.89
N VAL A 290 -16.67 1.67 -1.50
CA VAL A 290 -16.38 1.41 -0.09
C VAL A 290 -15.26 2.39 0.30
N ASP A 291 -15.67 3.45 1.01
CA ASP A 291 -14.84 4.52 1.59
C ASP A 291 -13.98 5.31 0.59
N ALA A 292 -14.63 6.12 -0.24
CA ALA A 292 -14.01 7.36 -0.71
C ALA A 292 -13.89 8.31 0.50
N LEU A 293 -12.67 8.48 1.00
CA LEU A 293 -12.33 9.55 1.94
C LEU A 293 -12.69 10.89 1.27
N GLU A 294 -13.72 11.56 1.77
CA GLU A 294 -14.03 12.93 1.38
C GLU A 294 -12.81 13.83 1.65
N PRO A 295 -12.40 14.66 0.68
CA PRO A 295 -11.44 15.72 0.94
C PRO A 295 -12.07 16.69 1.94
N LEU A 296 -11.36 16.93 3.05
CA LEU A 296 -11.69 17.99 4.00
C LEU A 296 -11.77 19.32 3.25
N GLU A 297 -12.94 19.96 3.32
CA GLU A 297 -13.16 21.31 2.82
C GLU A 297 -12.20 22.28 3.53
N GLU A 298 -11.41 23.01 2.73
CA GLU A 298 -10.64 24.15 3.20
C GLU A 298 -11.60 25.32 3.46
N GLU A 299 -12.02 25.49 4.71
CA GLU A 299 -12.62 26.74 5.16
C GLU A 299 -11.56 27.65 5.80
N GLY A 300 -11.32 28.79 5.14
CA GLY A 300 -11.06 30.07 5.80
C GLY A 300 -9.64 30.34 6.29
N GLU A 301 -8.84 30.99 5.45
CA GLU A 301 -7.69 31.77 5.88
C GLU A 301 -8.13 32.85 6.90
N ALA A 302 -7.73 32.67 8.16
CA ALA A 302 -7.67 33.75 9.13
C ALA A 302 -6.20 34.10 9.39
N GLU A 303 -5.78 35.27 8.92
CA GLU A 303 -4.47 35.87 9.21
C GLU A 303 -4.19 35.89 10.72
N VAL A 304 -3.21 35.10 11.16
CA VAL A 304 -2.60 35.27 12.48
C VAL A 304 -1.32 36.08 12.31
N LYS A 305 -1.37 37.34 12.75
CA LYS A 305 -0.22 38.24 12.84
C LYS A 305 0.86 37.63 13.73
N PHE A 306 2.02 37.32 13.15
CA PHE A 306 3.27 37.09 13.87
C PHE A 306 3.80 38.42 14.43
N THR A 307 3.70 38.63 15.74
CA THR A 307 4.60 39.57 16.43
C THR A 307 5.88 38.83 16.77
N GLY A 308 6.94 39.15 16.03
CA GLY A 308 8.27 38.61 16.27
C GLY A 308 8.82 39.02 17.63
N SER A 309 9.58 38.10 18.22
CA SER A 309 10.68 38.47 19.11
C SER A 309 11.82 37.50 18.83
N ASN A 310 12.94 38.09 18.40
CA ASN A 310 14.25 37.47 18.25
C ASN A 310 14.66 36.76 19.53
N ILE A 311 15.21 35.55 19.44
CA ILE A 311 16.38 35.13 20.22
C ILE A 311 17.24 34.22 19.33
N ASP A 312 18.54 34.51 19.40
CA ASP A 312 19.66 34.06 18.61
C ASP A 312 19.97 32.55 18.62
N ASP A 313 20.76 32.17 17.62
CA ASP A 313 21.83 31.16 17.58
C ASP A 313 22.06 30.34 18.87
N ASP A 314 22.03 29.01 18.77
CA ASP A 314 23.24 28.17 18.89
C ASP A 314 22.93 26.65 18.99
N ILE A 315 23.87 25.87 18.43
CA ILE A 315 24.18 24.43 18.68
C ILE A 315 23.53 23.35 17.78
N LEU A 316 24.39 22.87 16.86
CA LEU A 316 24.73 21.48 16.49
C LEU A 316 23.67 20.36 16.55
#